data_AF-A0A0J7K2H1-F1
#
_entry.id   AF-A0A0J7K2H1-F1
#
_cell.length_a   1.000
_cell.length_b   1.000
_cell.length_c   1.000
_cell.angle_alpha   90.00
_cell.angle_beta   90.00
_cell.angle_gamma   90.00
#
_symmetry.space_group_name_H-M   'P 1'
#
loop_
_entity.id
_entity.type
_entity.pdbx_description
1 polymer ?
#
loop_
_entity_poly.entity_id
_entity_poly.type
_entity_poly.pdbx_seq_one_letter_code
_entity_poly.pdbx_strand_id
1 'polypeptide(L)'
;MNIGVEIPTNKNSEVMGKPDEGKRCFFLHPSDKNLKMFVFADIPYIIKLVRTNLFDSGFIVDGQLINKEILEELVALNSGDLKIAFNLNKLYLDVKGNQRQSVKLAAQVFTNRIANTIEYCGKQKFLLHNNWQVMSKILSPFNDWFDIFNCQSKFGKHSGLRAYGVDLQKQDIILDQMDELVSNMRTPKRSTLLPFQKGILLSNRSLRQLLQYVKEKYSTDALTIDFIITRRLNQDILENFFSYIRAMGYANDHPLPVELQNRLKWYILGKHSGHASSNKKNTENDLTSVSFMDIEDVHENASWTSDCSDIQEDDLAEEAKLFMQIDHVETFSQ
;
A
#
# COMPACT_ATOMS: atom_id res chain seq x y z
N MET A 1 -8.30 -9.98 14.28
CA MET A 1 -7.55 -10.81 15.25
C MET A 1 -6.77 -9.88 16.15
N ASN A 2 -7.12 -9.81 17.43
CA ASN A 2 -6.26 -9.23 18.45
C ASN A 2 -5.10 -10.19 18.64
N ILE A 3 -3.93 -9.87 18.09
CA ILE A 3 -2.71 -10.57 18.46
C ILE A 3 -2.31 -9.97 19.81
N GLY A 4 -2.74 -10.63 20.88
CA GLY A 4 -2.42 -10.26 22.25
C GLY A 4 -0.92 -10.40 22.46
N VAL A 5 -0.21 -9.28 22.35
CA VAL A 5 1.12 -9.13 22.93
C VAL A 5 0.89 -8.59 24.34
N GLU A 6 0.83 -9.47 25.32
CA GLU A 6 0.94 -9.10 26.72
C GLU A 6 2.34 -8.49 26.92
N ILE A 7 2.40 -7.18 27.13
CA ILE A 7 3.63 -6.49 27.55
C ILE A 7 3.70 -6.65 29.07
N PRO A 8 4.68 -7.38 29.63
CA PRO A 8 4.80 -7.50 31.08
C PRO A 8 5.21 -6.16 31.67
N THR A 9 4.38 -5.64 32.58
CA THR A 9 4.66 -4.42 33.35
C THR A 9 5.53 -4.78 34.54
N ASN A 10 6.86 -4.80 34.34
CA ASN A 10 7.78 -4.91 35.46
C ASN A 10 8.07 -3.52 36.03
N LYS A 11 7.43 -3.21 37.16
CA LYS A 11 7.82 -2.11 38.05
C LYS A 11 9.10 -2.53 38.77
N ASN A 12 10.24 -1.91 38.45
CA ASN A 12 11.20 -1.36 39.41
C ASN A 12 12.45 -0.80 38.69
N SER A 13 12.52 0.53 38.75
CA SER A 13 13.67 1.45 38.67
C SER A 13 15.07 0.92 38.39
N GLU A 14 15.64 1.32 37.25
CA GLU A 14 17.00 1.87 37.20
C GLU A 14 16.98 3.19 36.41
N VAL A 15 17.57 4.23 37.01
CA VAL A 15 17.62 5.59 36.50
C VAL A 15 18.68 5.67 35.40
N MET A 16 18.28 5.46 34.16
CA MET A 16 18.96 6.01 32.98
C MET A 16 17.96 6.87 32.22
N GLY A 17 18.40 8.07 31.81
CA GLY A 17 17.56 9.11 31.23
C GLY A 17 16.56 8.56 30.22
N LYS A 18 15.27 8.89 30.42
CA LYS A 18 14.19 8.50 29.52
C LYS A 18 14.60 8.80 28.08
N PRO A 19 14.80 7.79 27.21
CA PRO A 19 14.94 8.08 25.80
C PRO A 19 13.61 8.66 25.32
N ASP A 20 13.66 9.44 24.25
CA ASP A 20 12.53 10.14 23.65
C ASP A 20 11.49 9.12 23.12
N GLU A 21 10.69 8.54 24.03
CA GLU A 21 9.74 7.43 23.78
C GLU A 21 8.65 7.81 22.76
N GLY A 22 8.43 9.10 22.51
CA GLY A 22 7.53 9.60 21.48
C GLY A 22 8.14 9.69 20.07
N LYS A 23 9.46 9.52 19.92
CA LYS A 23 10.15 9.74 18.64
C LYS A 23 10.79 8.51 18.00
N ARG A 24 10.97 7.43 18.75
CA ARG A 24 11.65 6.24 18.25
C ARG A 24 10.76 5.43 17.29
N CYS A 25 11.26 5.13 16.09
CA CYS A 25 10.52 4.40 15.04
C CYS A 25 11.14 3.04 14.67
N PHE A 26 12.16 2.61 15.43
CA PHE A 26 12.83 1.32 15.24
C PHE A 26 13.22 0.72 16.60
N PHE A 27 13.43 -0.59 16.64
CA PHE A 27 14.08 -1.29 17.74
C PHE A 27 15.30 -2.06 17.22
N LEU A 28 16.17 -2.51 18.12
CA LEU A 28 17.36 -3.26 17.72
C LEU A 28 16.99 -4.72 17.45
N HIS A 29 17.65 -5.34 16.46
CA HIS A 29 17.44 -6.75 16.16
C HIS A 29 17.86 -7.61 17.38
N PRO A 30 17.06 -8.62 17.77
CA PRO A 30 17.30 -9.38 19.00
C PRO A 30 18.62 -10.16 18.98
N SER A 31 19.06 -10.62 17.81
CA SER A 31 20.31 -11.39 17.66
C SER A 31 21.53 -10.54 17.30
N ASP A 32 21.35 -9.31 16.81
CA ASP A 32 22.45 -8.43 16.41
C ASP A 32 22.08 -6.97 16.72
N LYS A 33 22.68 -6.43 17.78
CA LYS A 33 22.40 -5.07 18.25
C LYS A 33 22.85 -3.98 17.26
N ASN A 34 23.63 -4.33 16.23
CA ASN A 34 24.03 -3.41 15.16
C ASN A 34 22.97 -3.28 14.05
N LEU A 35 21.94 -4.14 14.05
CA LEU A 35 20.84 -4.08 13.09
C LEU A 35 19.64 -3.35 13.69
N LYS A 36 19.05 -2.45 12.91
CA LYS A 36 17.81 -1.72 13.26
C LYS A 36 16.63 -2.33 12.51
N MET A 37 15.53 -2.56 13.24
CA MET A 37 14.25 -3.00 12.69
C MET A 37 13.24 -1.87 12.79
N PHE A 38 12.90 -1.30 11.63
CA PHE A 38 11.97 -0.18 11.51
C PHE A 38 10.53 -0.67 11.55
N VAL A 39 9.65 0.09 12.22
CA VAL A 39 8.25 -0.27 12.42
C VAL A 39 7.38 0.54 11.47
N PHE A 40 6.51 -0.14 10.73
CA PHE A 40 5.54 0.48 9.84
C PHE A 40 4.13 0.11 10.27
N ALA A 41 3.22 1.07 10.14
CA ALA A 41 1.79 0.80 10.17
C ALA A 41 1.32 0.41 8.76
N ASP A 42 0.26 -0.40 8.69
CA ASP A 42 -0.33 -0.82 7.42
C ASP A 42 -1.09 0.34 6.74
N ILE A 43 -0.49 0.88 5.68
CA ILE A 43 -0.96 2.11 5.03
C ILE A 43 -2.32 1.95 4.31
N PRO A 44 -2.54 0.88 3.50
CA PRO A 44 -3.86 0.52 2.99
C PRO A 44 -4.96 0.50 4.06
N TYR A 45 -4.67 -0.07 5.23
CA TYR A 45 -5.59 -0.07 6.36
C TYR A 45 -5.81 1.31 6.97
N ILE A 46 -4.75 2.13 7.10
CA ILE A 46 -4.87 3.51 7.56
C ILE A 46 -5.82 4.32 6.67
N ILE A 47 -5.71 4.24 5.34
CA ILE A 47 -6.63 4.95 4.43
C ILE A 47 -8.10 4.56 4.67
N LYS A 48 -8.38 3.28 4.95
CA LYS A 48 -9.73 2.84 5.34
C LYS A 48 -10.21 3.51 6.63
N LEU A 49 -9.33 3.62 7.64
CA LEU A 49 -9.65 4.30 8.89
C LEU A 49 -9.88 5.80 8.70
N VAL A 50 -9.08 6.46 7.87
CA VAL A 50 -9.24 7.89 7.56
C VAL A 50 -10.60 8.12 6.92
N ARG A 51 -10.98 7.36 5.88
CA ARG A 51 -12.33 7.44 5.27
C ARG A 51 -13.42 7.24 6.32
N THR A 52 -13.28 6.20 7.15
CA THR A 52 -14.30 5.85 8.14
C THR A 52 -14.51 6.97 9.15
N ASN A 53 -13.43 7.56 9.67
CA ASN A 53 -13.53 8.70 10.58
C ASN A 53 -14.08 9.96 9.90
N LEU A 54 -13.69 10.23 8.64
CA LEU A 54 -14.25 11.33 7.86
C LEU A 54 -15.77 11.22 7.72
N PHE A 55 -16.29 10.01 7.48
CA PHE A 55 -17.70 9.78 7.23
C PHE A 55 -18.54 9.68 8.52
N ASP A 56 -18.01 9.04 9.56
CA ASP A 56 -18.76 8.78 10.79
C ASP A 56 -18.73 9.98 11.75
N SER A 57 -17.59 10.70 11.85
CA SER A 57 -17.45 11.83 12.79
C SER A 57 -16.90 13.11 12.17
N GLY A 58 -16.24 13.04 11.03
CA GLY A 58 -15.47 14.14 10.46
C GLY A 58 -14.19 14.45 11.24
N PHE A 59 -13.53 15.51 10.81
CA PHE A 59 -12.29 16.06 11.35
C PHE A 59 -12.41 17.55 11.61
N ILE A 60 -11.72 18.05 12.63
CA ILE A 60 -11.51 19.48 12.85
C ILE A 60 -10.12 19.81 12.31
N VAL A 61 -10.06 20.69 11.32
CA VAL A 61 -8.83 21.19 10.68
C VAL A 61 -9.00 22.69 10.47
N ASP A 62 -7.97 23.49 10.81
CA ASP A 62 -8.03 24.96 10.75
C ASP A 62 -9.25 25.57 11.48
N GLY A 63 -9.69 24.93 12.57
CA GLY A 63 -10.88 25.32 13.34
C GLY A 63 -12.22 25.00 12.68
N GLN A 64 -12.23 24.37 11.50
CA GLN A 64 -13.44 24.02 10.76
C GLN A 64 -13.73 22.52 10.85
N LEU A 65 -15.00 22.16 11.04
CA LEU A 65 -15.46 20.78 10.97
C LEU A 65 -15.60 20.37 9.49
N ILE A 66 -14.92 19.30 9.10
CA ILE A 66 -14.96 18.70 7.77
C ILE A 66 -15.48 17.28 7.91
N ASN A 67 -16.56 16.97 7.20
CA ASN A 67 -17.17 15.65 7.17
C ASN A 67 -17.56 15.32 5.72
N LYS A 68 -18.38 14.29 5.53
CA LYS A 68 -18.83 13.85 4.20
C LYS A 68 -19.78 14.81 3.47
N GLU A 69 -20.28 15.89 4.08
CA GLU A 69 -21.30 16.78 3.50
C GLU A 69 -20.88 17.36 2.14
N ILE A 70 -19.65 17.87 2.01
CA ILE A 70 -19.15 18.40 0.72
C ILE A 70 -19.12 17.31 -0.36
N LEU A 71 -18.79 16.08 0.02
CA LEU A 71 -18.80 14.96 -0.92
C LEU A 71 -20.23 14.60 -1.33
N GLU A 72 -21.19 14.66 -0.40
CA GLU A 72 -22.61 14.44 -0.67
C GLU A 72 -23.17 15.53 -1.62
N GLU A 73 -22.79 16.79 -1.42
CA GLU A 73 -23.12 17.87 -2.36
C GLU A 73 -22.54 17.63 -3.75
N LEU A 74 -21.27 17.21 -3.81
CA LEU A 74 -20.63 16.91 -5.08
C LEU A 74 -21.34 15.77 -5.82
N VAL A 75 -21.82 14.74 -5.12
CA VAL A 75 -22.65 13.68 -5.71
C VAL A 75 -23.99 14.23 -6.18
N ALA A 76 -24.64 15.12 -5.41
CA ALA A 76 -25.92 15.72 -5.77
C ALA A 76 -25.82 16.60 -7.03
N LEU A 77 -24.74 17.37 -7.19
CA LEU A 77 -24.47 18.15 -8.41
C LEU A 77 -24.31 17.27 -9.67
N ASN A 78 -23.99 15.99 -9.46
CA ASN A 78 -23.71 15.02 -10.51
C ASN A 78 -24.96 14.28 -11.03
N SER A 79 -26.15 14.66 -10.58
CA SER A 79 -27.42 14.01 -10.97
C SER A 79 -28.00 14.50 -12.30
N GLY A 80 -27.37 15.46 -12.97
CA GLY A 80 -27.72 15.90 -14.34
C GLY A 80 -26.94 15.18 -15.45
N ASP A 81 -27.28 15.47 -16.72
CA ASP A 81 -26.67 14.82 -17.90
C ASP A 81 -25.19 15.18 -18.11
N LEU A 82 -24.76 16.38 -17.70
CA LEU A 82 -23.36 16.81 -17.72
C LEU A 82 -22.71 16.61 -16.35
N LYS A 83 -21.96 15.52 -16.20
CA LYS A 83 -21.30 15.14 -14.94
C LYS A 83 -19.95 15.84 -14.79
N ILE A 84 -19.88 16.82 -13.90
CA ILE A 84 -18.62 17.50 -13.52
C ILE A 84 -17.70 16.54 -12.75
N ALA A 85 -18.27 15.61 -11.96
CA ALA A 85 -17.55 14.72 -11.06
C ALA A 85 -17.71 13.23 -11.44
N PHE A 86 -17.51 12.85 -12.70
CA PHE A 86 -17.79 11.49 -13.22
C PHE A 86 -17.24 10.29 -12.41
N ASN A 87 -16.25 10.52 -11.53
CA ASN A 87 -15.62 9.47 -10.71
C ASN A 87 -16.21 9.30 -9.31
N LEU A 88 -17.15 10.15 -8.88
CA LEU A 88 -17.80 10.05 -7.58
C LEU A 88 -19.25 9.54 -7.75
N ASN A 89 -19.45 8.25 -7.50
CA ASN A 89 -20.75 7.59 -7.43
C ASN A 89 -21.21 7.54 -5.96
N LYS A 90 -22.52 7.59 -5.73
CA LYS A 90 -23.16 7.46 -4.41
C LYS A 90 -22.69 6.21 -3.64
N LEU A 91 -22.31 5.15 -4.35
CA LEU A 91 -21.71 3.93 -3.80
C LEU A 91 -20.45 4.17 -2.96
N TYR A 92 -19.70 5.24 -3.21
CA TYR A 92 -18.48 5.56 -2.44
C TYR A 92 -18.76 6.21 -1.08
N LEU A 93 -19.96 6.76 -0.89
CA LEU A 93 -20.37 7.43 0.35
C LEU A 93 -21.25 6.52 1.23
N ASP A 94 -22.15 5.74 0.60
CA ASP A 94 -23.05 4.80 1.28
C ASP A 94 -22.41 3.42 1.54
N VAL A 95 -21.18 3.42 2.05
CA VAL A 95 -20.42 2.19 2.29
C VAL A 95 -21.01 1.43 3.49
N LYS A 96 -21.78 0.36 3.23
CA LYS A 96 -22.42 -0.50 4.24
C LYS A 96 -21.76 -1.89 4.34
N GLY A 97 -21.74 -2.46 5.55
CA GLY A 97 -21.28 -3.82 5.80
C GLY A 97 -19.85 -4.08 5.30
N ASN A 98 -19.66 -5.17 4.54
CA ASN A 98 -18.36 -5.63 4.04
C ASN A 98 -17.64 -4.60 3.13
N GLN A 99 -18.38 -3.70 2.49
CA GLN A 99 -17.78 -2.66 1.63
C GLN A 99 -16.92 -1.68 2.45
N ARG A 100 -17.16 -1.55 3.77
CA ARG A 100 -16.31 -0.72 4.66
C ARG A 100 -14.88 -1.26 4.73
N GLN A 101 -14.66 -2.53 4.42
CA GLN A 101 -13.34 -3.14 4.40
C GLN A 101 -12.60 -2.94 3.06
N SER A 102 -13.25 -2.40 2.04
CA SER A 102 -12.62 -2.17 0.73
C SER A 102 -11.65 -0.99 0.77
N VAL A 103 -10.36 -1.27 0.60
CA VAL A 103 -9.29 -0.27 0.42
C VAL A 103 -9.51 0.48 -0.88
N LYS A 104 -9.89 -0.20 -1.96
CA LYS A 104 -10.14 0.42 -3.27
C LYS A 104 -11.17 1.55 -3.17
N LEU A 105 -12.32 1.28 -2.54
CA LEU A 105 -13.35 2.31 -2.32
C LEU A 105 -12.87 3.42 -1.39
N ALA A 106 -11.90 3.16 -0.51
CA ALA A 106 -11.35 4.17 0.38
C ALA A 106 -10.38 5.11 -0.36
N ALA A 107 -9.42 4.55 -1.09
CA ALA A 107 -8.48 5.32 -1.90
C ALA A 107 -9.19 6.18 -2.95
N GLN A 108 -10.28 5.68 -3.54
CA GLN A 108 -11.06 6.44 -4.52
C GLN A 108 -11.64 7.76 -3.98
N VAL A 109 -11.91 7.87 -2.67
CA VAL A 109 -12.40 9.11 -2.04
C VAL A 109 -11.30 10.17 -1.96
N PHE A 110 -10.06 9.74 -1.68
CA PHE A 110 -8.89 10.60 -1.49
C PHE A 110 -8.10 10.78 -2.78
N THR A 111 -8.78 11.00 -3.92
CA THR A 111 -8.06 11.23 -5.18
C THR A 111 -7.87 12.72 -5.45
N ASN A 112 -6.73 13.09 -6.03
CA ASN A 112 -6.47 14.46 -6.48
C ASN A 112 -7.54 14.97 -7.45
N ARG A 113 -8.13 14.09 -8.25
CA ARG A 113 -9.22 14.46 -9.14
C ARG A 113 -10.44 14.96 -8.36
N ILE A 114 -10.86 14.28 -7.30
CA ILE A 114 -11.99 14.74 -6.45
C ILE A 114 -11.62 16.05 -5.76
N ALA A 115 -10.41 16.18 -5.22
CA ALA A 115 -9.95 17.41 -4.58
C ALA A 115 -10.04 18.62 -5.54
N ASN A 116 -9.54 18.46 -6.77
CA ASN A 116 -9.61 19.48 -7.81
C ASN A 116 -11.05 19.80 -8.23
N THR A 117 -11.92 18.79 -8.30
CA THR A 117 -13.34 19.01 -8.61
C THR A 117 -14.03 19.80 -7.50
N ILE A 118 -13.77 19.48 -6.22
CA ILE A 118 -14.30 20.25 -5.07
C ILE A 118 -13.82 21.69 -5.14
N GLU A 119 -12.53 21.92 -5.41
CA GLU A 119 -11.97 23.26 -5.53
C GLU A 119 -12.62 24.05 -6.68
N TYR A 120 -12.81 23.42 -7.84
CA TYR A 120 -13.49 24.04 -8.98
C TYR A 120 -14.94 24.40 -8.64
N CYS A 121 -15.73 23.45 -8.15
CA CYS A 121 -17.14 23.67 -7.78
C CYS A 121 -17.28 24.73 -6.69
N GLY A 122 -16.37 24.75 -5.71
CA GLY A 122 -16.32 25.77 -4.67
C GLY A 122 -16.05 27.17 -5.23
N LYS A 123 -15.07 27.31 -6.14
CA LYS A 123 -14.77 28.59 -6.82
C LYS A 123 -15.92 29.10 -7.69
N GLN A 124 -16.64 28.18 -8.34
CA GLN A 124 -17.84 28.51 -9.13
C GLN A 124 -19.10 28.71 -8.27
N LYS A 125 -19.00 28.59 -6.93
CA LYS A 125 -20.12 28.70 -5.98
C LYS A 125 -21.24 27.69 -6.22
N PHE A 126 -20.88 26.49 -6.68
CA PHE A 126 -21.83 25.37 -6.83
C PHE A 126 -22.02 24.58 -5.52
N LEU A 127 -21.11 24.72 -4.56
CA LEU A 127 -21.19 24.08 -3.24
C LEU A 127 -21.85 25.04 -2.23
N LEU A 128 -22.71 24.51 -1.36
CA LEU A 128 -23.38 25.31 -0.33
C LEU A 128 -22.46 25.53 0.88
N HIS A 129 -21.68 24.51 1.24
CA HIS A 129 -20.76 24.61 2.37
C HIS A 129 -19.47 25.34 2.00
N ASN A 130 -19.09 26.34 2.79
CA ASN A 130 -17.91 27.19 2.57
C ASN A 130 -16.58 26.60 3.05
N ASN A 131 -16.58 25.38 3.60
CA ASN A 131 -15.39 24.69 4.10
C ASN A 131 -14.72 23.80 3.02
N TRP A 132 -15.10 23.96 1.74
CA TRP A 132 -14.60 23.17 0.61
C TRP A 132 -13.09 23.30 0.40
N GLN A 133 -12.49 24.45 0.73
CA GLN A 133 -11.05 24.66 0.68
C GLN A 133 -10.33 23.70 1.62
N VAL A 134 -10.85 23.55 2.85
CA VAL A 134 -10.25 22.70 3.88
C VAL A 134 -10.42 21.22 3.52
N MET A 135 -11.56 20.84 2.92
CA MET A 135 -11.73 19.49 2.37
C MET A 135 -10.68 19.19 1.28
N SER A 136 -10.47 20.08 0.32
CA SER A 136 -9.44 19.90 -0.70
C SER A 136 -8.03 19.77 -0.08
N LYS A 137 -7.71 20.61 0.92
CA LYS A 137 -6.47 20.52 1.70
C LYS A 137 -6.30 19.20 2.47
N ILE A 138 -7.38 18.46 2.73
CA ILE A 138 -7.29 17.12 3.33
C ILE A 138 -7.08 16.08 2.23
N LEU A 139 -7.89 16.11 1.16
CA LEU A 139 -7.90 15.04 0.16
C LEU A 139 -6.57 14.93 -0.61
N SER A 140 -5.99 16.05 -1.07
CA SER A 140 -4.77 16.00 -1.91
C SER A 140 -3.55 15.44 -1.17
N PRO A 141 -3.22 15.89 0.06
CA PRO A 141 -2.11 15.29 0.80
C PRO A 141 -2.30 13.80 1.05
N PHE A 142 -3.53 13.33 1.31
CA PHE A 142 -3.79 11.89 1.46
C PHE A 142 -3.58 11.10 0.15
N ASN A 143 -3.93 11.67 -1.02
CA ASN A 143 -3.62 11.07 -2.31
C ASN A 143 -2.11 10.88 -2.47
N ASP A 144 -1.37 11.98 -2.40
CA ASP A 144 0.05 12.01 -2.76
C ASP A 144 0.88 11.21 -1.77
N TRP A 145 0.53 11.27 -0.49
CA TRP A 145 1.13 10.44 0.55
C TRP A 145 0.85 8.95 0.32
N PHE A 146 -0.38 8.58 -0.05
CA PHE A 146 -0.71 7.18 -0.31
C PHE A 146 0.04 6.63 -1.52
N ASP A 147 0.21 7.43 -2.57
CA ASP A 147 0.99 7.08 -3.75
C ASP A 147 2.46 6.79 -3.40
N ILE A 148 3.08 7.60 -2.54
CA ILE A 148 4.45 7.37 -2.03
C ILE A 148 4.54 6.02 -1.31
N PHE A 149 3.56 5.65 -0.50
CA PHE A 149 3.56 4.40 0.29
C PHE A 149 3.04 3.17 -0.47
N ASN A 150 2.63 3.32 -1.73
CA ASN A 150 2.05 2.23 -2.52
C ASN A 150 2.73 2.05 -3.89
N CYS A 151 3.97 2.54 -4.04
CA CYS A 151 4.74 2.44 -5.26
C CYS A 151 5.27 1.01 -5.51
N GLN A 152 5.13 0.53 -6.76
CA GLN A 152 5.49 -0.84 -7.18
C GLN A 152 6.78 -0.93 -8.01
N SER A 153 7.21 0.17 -8.63
CA SER A 153 8.36 0.20 -9.55
C SER A 153 9.20 1.46 -9.34
N LYS A 154 10.48 1.46 -9.77
CA LYS A 154 11.35 2.65 -9.65
C LYS A 154 10.70 3.87 -10.32
N PHE A 155 10.27 3.71 -11.55
CA PHE A 155 9.55 4.72 -12.32
C PHE A 155 8.10 4.26 -12.52
N GLY A 156 7.20 4.80 -11.70
CA GLY A 156 5.76 4.53 -11.81
C GLY A 156 5.13 5.21 -13.03
N LYS A 157 3.84 4.95 -13.23
CA LYS A 157 3.03 5.48 -14.35
C LYS A 157 3.03 7.02 -14.44
N HIS A 158 3.24 7.69 -13.32
CA HIS A 158 3.44 9.14 -13.25
C HIS A 158 4.44 9.48 -12.15
N SER A 159 4.87 10.74 -12.09
CA SER A 159 5.89 11.22 -11.14
C SER A 159 5.56 10.92 -9.68
N GLY A 160 4.30 11.07 -9.27
CA GLY A 160 3.83 10.75 -7.91
C GLY A 160 3.96 9.27 -7.50
N LEU A 161 4.01 8.33 -8.44
CA LEU A 161 4.11 6.89 -8.19
C LEU A 161 5.53 6.33 -8.32
N ARG A 162 6.55 7.20 -8.28
CA ARG A 162 7.95 6.77 -8.30
C ARG A 162 8.39 6.26 -6.93
N ALA A 163 9.37 5.35 -6.92
CA ALA A 163 9.87 4.77 -5.69
C ALA A 163 10.46 5.84 -4.76
N TYR A 164 10.34 5.62 -3.45
CA TYR A 164 10.81 6.57 -2.46
C TYR A 164 12.35 6.67 -2.52
N GLY A 165 12.88 7.87 -2.74
CA GLY A 165 14.31 8.12 -2.97
C GLY A 165 14.64 8.60 -4.40
N VAL A 166 13.75 8.38 -5.37
CA VAL A 166 13.94 8.84 -6.77
C VAL A 166 13.78 10.35 -6.89
N ASP A 167 12.72 10.90 -6.30
CA ASP A 167 12.45 12.35 -6.24
C ASP A 167 12.42 12.81 -4.78
N LEU A 168 13.48 12.47 -4.03
CA LEU A 168 13.49 12.52 -2.56
C LEU A 168 13.03 13.87 -1.99
N GLN A 169 13.52 14.98 -2.52
CA GLN A 169 13.14 16.32 -2.06
C GLN A 169 11.62 16.57 -2.16
N LYS A 170 11.01 16.19 -3.28
CA LYS A 170 9.56 16.35 -3.49
C LYS A 170 8.78 15.39 -2.60
N GLN A 171 9.25 14.16 -2.47
CA GLN A 171 8.62 13.13 -1.64
C GLN A 171 8.65 13.53 -0.16
N ASP A 172 9.78 14.04 0.34
CA ASP A 172 9.89 14.50 1.73
C ASP A 172 9.00 15.71 2.02
N ILE A 173 8.83 16.64 1.07
CA ILE A 173 7.85 17.74 1.21
C ILE A 173 6.43 17.19 1.38
N ILE A 174 6.04 16.16 0.61
CA ILE A 174 4.72 15.52 0.75
C ILE A 174 4.60 14.84 2.12
N LEU A 175 5.65 14.16 2.59
CA LEU A 175 5.65 13.53 3.93
C LEU A 175 5.53 14.58 5.04
N ASP A 176 6.21 15.71 4.93
CA ASP A 176 6.15 16.80 5.91
C ASP A 176 4.78 17.49 5.90
N GLN A 177 4.18 17.70 4.73
CA GLN A 177 2.80 18.19 4.61
C GLN A 177 1.79 17.25 5.26
N MET A 178 1.96 15.94 5.08
CA MET A 178 1.12 14.94 5.76
C MET A 178 1.34 14.95 7.27
N ASP A 179 2.59 15.05 7.74
CA ASP A 179 2.91 15.14 9.17
C ASP A 179 2.26 16.38 9.81
N GLU A 180 2.32 17.53 9.15
CA GLU A 180 1.69 18.78 9.58
C GLU A 180 0.16 18.64 9.63
N LEU A 181 -0.45 18.17 8.53
CA LEU A 181 -1.88 17.94 8.43
C LEU A 181 -2.39 17.06 9.58
N VAL A 182 -1.76 15.91 9.78
CA VAL A 182 -2.17 14.93 10.79
C VAL A 182 -1.92 15.42 12.21
N SER A 183 -0.85 16.20 12.42
CA SER A 183 -0.52 16.79 13.73
C SER A 183 -1.52 17.87 14.15
N ASN A 184 -2.12 18.57 13.19
CA ASN A 184 -3.10 19.63 13.43
C ASN A 184 -4.56 19.14 13.36
N MET A 185 -4.81 18.01 12.69
CA MET A 185 -6.13 17.40 12.55
C MET A 185 -6.62 16.75 13.86
N ARG A 186 -7.87 17.01 14.26
CA ARG A 186 -8.52 16.33 15.40
C ARG A 186 -9.84 15.70 15.00
N THR A 187 -10.36 14.80 15.83
CA THR A 187 -11.76 14.36 15.70
C THR A 187 -12.61 15.15 16.68
N PRO A 188 -13.88 15.47 16.38
CA PRO A 188 -14.68 16.36 17.22
C PRO A 188 -14.82 15.94 18.68
N LYS A 189 -14.75 14.63 18.94
CA LYS A 189 -14.92 14.05 20.28
C LYS A 189 -13.60 13.86 21.05
N ARG A 190 -12.43 14.07 20.43
CA ARG A 190 -11.12 13.76 21.04
C ARG A 190 -10.07 14.82 20.70
N SER A 191 -9.45 15.35 21.74
CA SER A 191 -8.33 16.30 21.64
C SER A 191 -6.97 15.62 21.39
N THR A 192 -6.88 14.31 21.60
CA THR A 192 -5.66 13.53 21.40
C THR A 192 -5.61 12.86 20.02
N LEU A 193 -4.41 12.65 19.49
CA LEU A 193 -4.19 11.90 18.26
C LEU A 193 -4.72 10.45 18.38
N LEU A 194 -5.47 10.03 17.37
CA LEU A 194 -5.93 8.66 17.20
C LEU A 194 -4.79 7.72 16.76
N PRO A 195 -4.96 6.39 16.94
CA PRO A 195 -3.95 5.43 16.53
C PRO A 195 -3.53 5.53 15.07
N PHE A 196 -4.45 5.77 14.13
CA PHE A 196 -4.10 5.92 12.72
C PHE A 196 -3.22 7.15 12.47
N GLN A 197 -3.47 8.26 13.17
CA GLN A 197 -2.68 9.48 13.08
C GLN A 197 -1.25 9.23 13.57
N LYS A 198 -1.11 8.55 14.71
CA LYS A 198 0.21 8.13 15.22
C LYS A 198 0.91 7.17 14.26
N GLY A 199 0.16 6.27 13.62
CA GLY A 199 0.67 5.34 12.61
C GLY A 199 1.23 6.05 11.38
N ILE A 200 0.57 7.11 10.90
CA ILE A 200 1.08 7.95 9.80
C ILE A 200 2.42 8.58 10.18
N LEU A 201 2.46 9.29 11.31
CA LEU A 201 3.68 9.96 11.80
C LEU A 201 4.84 8.96 12.00
N LEU A 202 4.53 7.77 12.53
CA LEU A 202 5.49 6.69 12.71
C LEU A 202 6.04 6.20 11.36
N SER A 203 5.16 5.84 10.42
CA SER A 203 5.55 5.32 9.11
C SER A 203 6.35 6.35 8.29
N ASN A 204 5.99 7.64 8.34
CA ASN A 204 6.72 8.72 7.67
C ASN A 204 8.14 8.86 8.20
N ARG A 205 8.31 8.74 9.52
CA ARG A 205 9.64 8.74 10.16
C ARG A 205 10.42 7.47 9.82
N SER A 206 9.77 6.32 9.87
CA SER A 206 10.38 5.03 9.54
C SER A 206 10.86 4.97 8.11
N LEU A 207 10.08 5.47 7.14
CA LEU A 207 10.44 5.46 5.72
C LEU A 207 11.72 6.27 5.46
N ARG A 208 11.77 7.50 5.97
CA ARG A 208 12.94 8.39 5.89
C ARG A 208 14.19 7.74 6.48
N GLN A 209 14.08 7.24 7.72
CA GLN A 209 15.24 6.63 8.39
C GLN A 209 15.64 5.28 7.80
N LEU A 210 14.69 4.51 7.26
CA LEU A 210 14.99 3.24 6.59
C LEU A 210 15.82 3.47 5.32
N LEU A 211 15.45 4.44 4.49
CA LEU A 211 16.21 4.76 3.27
C LEU A 211 17.65 5.16 3.61
N GLN A 212 17.81 6.07 4.58
CA GLN A 212 19.14 6.48 5.05
C GLN A 212 19.94 5.29 5.59
N TYR A 213 19.33 4.47 6.45
CA TYR A 213 19.99 3.32 7.05
C TYR A 213 20.44 2.29 6.01
N VAL A 214 19.58 1.99 5.04
CA VAL A 214 19.90 1.03 3.97
C VAL A 214 21.00 1.59 3.06
N LYS A 215 20.95 2.89 2.74
CA LYS A 215 22.00 3.59 1.99
C LYS A 215 23.35 3.46 2.65
N GLU A 216 23.44 3.86 3.91
CA GLU A 216 24.69 3.90 4.68
C GLU A 216 25.28 2.51 4.92
N LYS A 217 24.43 1.49 5.13
CA LYS A 217 24.87 0.17 5.56
C LYS A 217 25.14 -0.81 4.42
N TYR A 218 24.39 -0.71 3.33
CA TYR A 218 24.39 -1.73 2.28
C TYR A 218 24.76 -1.20 0.89
N SER A 219 24.92 0.12 0.70
CA SER A 219 25.47 0.62 -0.56
C SER A 219 26.96 0.31 -0.65
N THR A 220 27.40 -0.07 -1.84
CA THR A 220 28.81 -0.31 -2.19
C THR A 220 29.13 0.39 -3.50
N ASP A 221 30.41 0.53 -3.85
CA ASP A 221 30.81 1.15 -5.12
C ASP A 221 30.25 0.41 -6.35
N ALA A 222 29.96 -0.89 -6.22
CA ALA A 222 29.35 -1.71 -7.27
C ALA A 222 27.81 -1.70 -7.27
N LEU A 223 27.18 -1.36 -6.15
CA LEU A 223 25.72 -1.36 -6.00
C LEU A 223 25.27 -0.26 -5.02
N THR A 224 24.75 0.82 -5.58
CA THR A 224 24.17 1.94 -4.82
C THR A 224 22.68 1.75 -4.62
N ILE A 225 22.21 1.81 -3.37
CA ILE A 225 20.78 1.71 -3.07
C ILE A 225 20.17 3.10 -2.97
N ASP A 226 19.59 3.59 -4.06
CA ASP A 226 19.09 4.97 -4.09
C ASP A 226 17.62 5.12 -3.67
N PHE A 227 16.86 4.04 -3.70
CA PHE A 227 15.40 4.07 -3.52
C PHE A 227 14.85 2.82 -2.83
N ILE A 228 13.59 2.91 -2.37
CA ILE A 228 12.81 1.81 -1.79
C ILE A 228 11.47 1.68 -2.51
N ILE A 229 11.12 0.45 -2.89
CA ILE A 229 9.78 0.10 -3.38
C ILE A 229 8.85 -0.09 -2.17
N THR A 230 7.99 0.89 -1.93
CA THR A 230 7.17 0.98 -0.71
C THR A 230 5.99 0.02 -0.66
N ARG A 231 5.54 -0.52 -1.81
CA ARG A 231 4.55 -1.62 -1.85
C ARG A 231 4.99 -2.83 -1.01
N ARG A 232 6.30 -3.03 -0.84
CA ARG A 232 6.87 -4.13 -0.05
C ARG A 232 6.88 -3.86 1.46
N LEU A 233 6.44 -2.69 1.90
CA LEU A 233 6.40 -2.28 3.31
C LEU A 233 4.99 -2.36 3.93
N ASN A 234 4.01 -2.92 3.21
CA ASN A 234 2.67 -3.16 3.71
C ASN A 234 2.36 -4.66 3.81
N GLN A 235 1.22 -5.01 4.41
CA GLN A 235 0.82 -6.40 4.62
C GLN A 235 -0.09 -6.95 3.50
N ASP A 236 -0.26 -6.24 2.38
CA ASP A 236 -1.17 -6.69 1.31
C ASP A 236 -0.73 -8.03 0.72
N ILE A 237 0.57 -8.31 0.68
CA ILE A 237 1.09 -9.62 0.26
C ILE A 237 0.57 -10.76 1.16
N LEU A 238 0.42 -10.48 2.46
CA LEU A 238 -0.12 -11.43 3.42
C LEU A 238 -1.66 -11.55 3.29
N GLU A 239 -2.37 -10.45 3.02
CA GLU A 239 -3.81 -10.48 2.74
C GLU A 239 -4.13 -11.26 1.45
N ASN A 240 -3.32 -11.08 0.41
CA ASN A 240 -3.40 -11.84 -0.83
C ASN A 240 -3.15 -13.33 -0.58
N PHE A 241 -2.13 -13.66 0.22
CA PHE A 241 -1.87 -15.02 0.65
C PHE A 241 -3.08 -15.64 1.36
N PHE A 242 -3.72 -14.92 2.29
CA PHE A 242 -4.93 -15.43 2.94
C PHE A 242 -6.08 -15.64 1.96
N SER A 243 -6.25 -14.76 0.98
CA SER A 243 -7.27 -14.92 -0.06
C SER A 243 -7.04 -16.17 -0.90
N TYR A 244 -5.78 -16.42 -1.27
CA TYR A 244 -5.38 -17.64 -1.98
C TYR A 244 -5.66 -18.92 -1.16
N ILE A 245 -5.30 -18.93 0.13
CA ILE A 245 -5.57 -20.08 1.01
C ILE A 245 -7.08 -20.32 1.20
N ARG A 246 -7.90 -19.27 1.25
CA ARG A 246 -9.37 -19.42 1.27
C ARG A 246 -9.88 -20.03 -0.04
N ALA A 247 -9.37 -19.54 -1.18
CA ALA A 247 -9.75 -20.02 -2.52
C ALA A 247 -9.43 -21.51 -2.76
N MET A 248 -8.35 -22.04 -2.15
CA MET A 248 -8.05 -23.49 -2.18
C MET A 248 -9.19 -24.38 -1.67
N GLY A 249 -10.08 -23.85 -0.84
CA GLY A 249 -11.24 -24.56 -0.30
C GLY A 249 -12.47 -24.55 -1.19
N TYR A 250 -12.40 -23.88 -2.36
CA TYR A 250 -13.55 -23.60 -3.23
C TYR A 250 -14.73 -23.00 -2.44
N ALA A 251 -15.78 -23.77 -2.18
CA ALA A 251 -16.96 -23.35 -1.43
C ALA A 251 -16.72 -23.17 0.08
N ASN A 252 -15.63 -23.73 0.64
CA ASN A 252 -15.26 -23.57 2.04
C ASN A 252 -14.24 -22.43 2.21
N ASP A 253 -14.75 -21.20 2.28
CA ASP A 253 -14.01 -19.95 2.43
C ASP A 253 -13.61 -19.62 3.89
N HIS A 254 -14.16 -20.36 4.86
CA HIS A 254 -13.87 -20.22 6.29
C HIS A 254 -13.29 -21.53 6.88
N PRO A 255 -12.03 -21.86 6.55
CA PRO A 255 -11.43 -23.13 6.98
C PRO A 255 -11.30 -23.24 8.50
N LEU A 256 -11.49 -24.46 9.00
CA LEU A 256 -11.10 -24.82 10.37
C LEU A 256 -9.57 -24.80 10.53
N PRO A 257 -9.01 -24.68 11.75
CA PRO A 257 -7.56 -24.64 11.96
C PRO A 257 -6.80 -25.82 11.34
N VAL A 258 -7.36 -27.03 11.40
CA VAL A 258 -6.77 -28.24 10.79
C VAL A 258 -6.76 -28.14 9.26
N GLU A 259 -7.82 -27.60 8.66
CA GLU A 259 -7.91 -27.39 7.22
C GLU A 259 -6.93 -26.33 6.76
N LEU A 260 -6.80 -25.22 7.51
CA LEU A 260 -5.80 -24.19 7.27
C LEU A 260 -4.38 -24.78 7.32
N GLN A 261 -4.08 -25.62 8.31
CA GLN A 261 -2.79 -26.31 8.41
C GLN A 261 -2.52 -27.19 7.19
N ASN A 262 -3.52 -27.95 6.73
CA ASN A 262 -3.39 -28.80 5.55
C ASN A 262 -3.21 -27.99 4.27
N ARG A 263 -4.00 -26.93 4.06
CA ARG A 263 -3.85 -26.01 2.92
C ARG A 263 -2.47 -25.35 2.92
N LEU A 264 -1.97 -24.95 4.09
CA LEU A 264 -0.62 -24.39 4.24
C LEU A 264 0.47 -25.42 3.87
N LYS A 265 0.34 -26.68 4.32
CA LYS A 265 1.26 -27.76 3.93
C LYS A 265 1.28 -27.93 2.41
N TRP A 266 0.10 -27.97 1.77
CA TRP A 266 0.00 -28.07 0.32
C TRP A 266 0.60 -26.86 -0.40
N TYR A 267 0.40 -25.65 0.11
CA TYR A 267 1.03 -24.46 -0.45
C TYR A 267 2.56 -24.54 -0.42
N ILE A 268 3.12 -24.93 0.73
CA ILE A 268 4.58 -25.05 0.91
C ILE A 268 5.14 -26.17 0.02
N LEU A 269 4.51 -27.36 0.02
CA LEU A 269 4.96 -28.49 -0.79
C LEU A 269 4.79 -28.25 -2.28
N GLY A 270 3.68 -27.60 -2.66
CA GLY A 270 3.37 -27.22 -4.02
C GLY A 270 4.43 -26.27 -4.57
N LYS A 271 4.73 -25.16 -3.87
CA LYS A 271 5.72 -24.17 -4.33
C LYS A 271 7.11 -24.77 -4.61
N HIS A 272 7.43 -25.90 -3.99
CA HIS A 272 8.68 -26.63 -4.18
C HIS A 272 8.51 -27.94 -4.99
N SER A 273 7.33 -28.24 -5.56
CA SER A 273 7.04 -29.49 -6.25
C SER A 273 7.79 -29.65 -7.58
N GLY A 274 8.26 -28.55 -8.17
CA GLY A 274 9.19 -28.57 -9.30
C GLY A 274 10.52 -29.27 -8.98
N HIS A 275 10.96 -29.24 -7.71
CA HIS A 275 12.19 -29.90 -7.26
C HIS A 275 11.95 -31.34 -6.76
N ALA A 276 10.69 -31.73 -6.54
CA ALA A 276 10.31 -33.07 -6.05
C ALA A 276 9.89 -34.03 -7.17
N SER A 277 9.83 -33.58 -8.42
CA SER A 277 9.63 -34.45 -9.58
C SER A 277 10.98 -35.06 -10.01
N SER A 278 11.21 -36.32 -9.66
CA SER A 278 12.37 -37.08 -10.12
C SER A 278 12.46 -37.15 -11.66
N ASN A 279 13.66 -37.04 -12.23
CA ASN A 279 14.01 -37.21 -13.65
C ASN A 279 13.72 -38.62 -14.26
N LYS A 280 12.93 -39.46 -13.60
CA LYS A 280 12.49 -40.76 -14.12
C LYS A 280 10.97 -40.82 -14.08
N LYS A 281 10.33 -40.37 -15.16
CA LYS A 281 8.89 -40.58 -15.43
C LYS A 281 8.76 -41.44 -16.68
N ASN A 282 7.86 -42.43 -16.64
CA ASN A 282 7.64 -43.41 -17.71
C ASN A 282 6.51 -43.00 -18.69
N THR A 283 5.99 -41.78 -18.58
CA THR A 283 4.89 -41.26 -19.40
C THR A 283 5.20 -39.84 -19.84
N GLU A 284 4.83 -39.50 -21.08
CA GLU A 284 5.01 -38.15 -21.66
C GLU A 284 4.38 -37.06 -20.79
N ASN A 285 5.00 -35.89 -20.81
CA ASN A 285 4.50 -34.72 -20.08
C ASN A 285 3.16 -34.27 -20.67
N ASP A 286 2.12 -34.21 -19.84
CA ASP A 286 0.95 -33.41 -20.14
C ASP A 286 1.38 -31.94 -20.24
N LEU A 287 1.24 -31.37 -21.45
CA LEU A 287 1.51 -29.97 -21.79
C LEU A 287 0.65 -28.95 -21.00
N THR A 288 -0.16 -29.40 -20.05
CA THR A 288 -1.06 -28.58 -19.22
C THR A 288 -0.51 -28.29 -17.82
N SER A 289 0.68 -28.77 -17.47
CA SER A 289 1.23 -28.63 -16.11
C SER A 289 1.99 -27.31 -15.84
N VAL A 290 2.07 -26.39 -16.80
CA VAL A 290 2.76 -25.09 -16.63
C VAL A 290 1.92 -24.04 -15.89
N SER A 291 0.69 -24.35 -15.45
CA SER A 291 -0.28 -23.31 -15.10
C SER A 291 -0.39 -22.89 -13.63
N PHE A 292 0.47 -23.32 -12.69
CA PHE A 292 0.14 -23.06 -11.27
C PHE A 292 1.15 -22.32 -10.40
N MET A 293 2.39 -22.07 -10.84
CA MET A 293 3.39 -21.49 -9.94
C MET A 293 4.45 -20.65 -10.66
N ASP A 294 4.01 -19.62 -11.36
CA ASP A 294 4.83 -18.41 -11.46
C ASP A 294 4.06 -17.28 -10.75
N ILE A 295 4.53 -16.94 -9.55
CA ILE A 295 4.28 -15.62 -8.96
C ILE A 295 5.34 -14.70 -9.58
N GLU A 296 5.33 -14.61 -10.90
CA GLU A 296 5.88 -13.49 -11.65
C GLU A 296 4.65 -12.76 -12.18
N ASP A 297 4.39 -11.60 -11.58
CA ASP A 297 3.43 -10.58 -11.98
C ASP A 297 2.08 -11.07 -12.54
N VAL A 298 1.11 -11.29 -11.64
CA VAL A 298 -0.30 -11.14 -12.00
C VAL A 298 -0.57 -9.64 -12.23
N HIS A 299 -0.12 -9.16 -13.39
CA HIS A 299 -0.69 -8.04 -14.10
C HIS A 299 -2.03 -8.50 -14.68
N GLU A 300 -3.10 -8.39 -13.89
CA GLU A 300 -4.44 -8.32 -14.47
C GLU A 300 -4.87 -6.85 -14.59
N ASN A 301 -4.93 -6.46 -15.84
CA ASN A 301 -5.57 -5.27 -16.36
C ASN A 301 -6.96 -5.05 -15.74
N ALA A 302 -7.07 -4.06 -14.86
CA ALA A 302 -8.27 -3.23 -14.84
C ALA A 302 -8.10 -2.10 -15.87
N SER A 303 -8.10 -2.46 -17.15
CA SER A 303 -8.35 -1.51 -18.24
C SER A 303 -9.85 -1.49 -18.51
N TRP A 304 -10.45 -0.30 -18.35
CA TRP A 304 -11.61 0.10 -19.14
C TRP A 304 -11.38 1.55 -19.58
N THR A 305 -10.79 1.63 -20.78
CA THR A 305 -11.05 2.52 -21.91
C THR A 305 -11.27 4.02 -21.69
N SER A 306 -10.37 4.82 -22.27
CA SER A 306 -10.70 5.83 -23.29
C SER A 306 -9.51 5.97 -24.24
N ASP A 307 -9.77 5.79 -25.53
CA ASP A 307 -8.84 5.61 -26.66
C ASP A 307 -7.98 6.82 -27.09
N CYS A 308 -7.07 6.49 -28.03
CA CYS A 308 -6.18 7.26 -28.92
C CYS A 308 -4.75 7.48 -28.38
N SER A 309 -3.67 7.08 -29.05
CA SER A 309 -3.45 6.49 -30.38
C SER A 309 -1.97 6.05 -30.47
N ASP A 310 -1.71 4.94 -31.18
CA ASP A 310 -0.47 4.49 -31.83
C ASP A 310 0.88 4.48 -31.04
N ILE A 311 1.56 3.32 -31.02
CA ILE A 311 2.98 3.10 -31.38
C ILE A 311 3.32 1.59 -31.25
N GLN A 312 4.16 1.13 -32.17
CA GLN A 312 4.40 -0.23 -32.64
C GLN A 312 5.15 -1.17 -31.66
N GLU A 313 4.82 -2.45 -31.74
CA GLU A 313 5.57 -3.60 -31.20
C GLU A 313 6.81 -3.86 -32.05
N ASP A 314 8.00 -3.71 -31.46
CA ASP A 314 9.24 -4.40 -31.83
C ASP A 314 10.29 -3.99 -30.79
N ASP A 315 10.63 -4.87 -29.84
CA ASP A 315 11.90 -4.82 -29.06
C ASP A 315 12.04 -5.94 -28.00
N LEU A 316 11.07 -6.85 -27.82
CA LEU A 316 11.16 -7.95 -26.83
C LEU A 316 11.90 -9.22 -27.31
N ALA A 317 12.56 -9.19 -28.48
CA ALA A 317 13.16 -10.37 -29.08
C ALA A 317 14.69 -10.51 -28.87
N GLU A 318 15.38 -9.51 -28.31
CA GLU A 318 16.86 -9.56 -28.17
C GLU A 318 17.37 -10.05 -26.81
N GLU A 319 16.64 -9.88 -25.70
CA GLU A 319 17.14 -10.32 -24.38
C GLU A 319 17.13 -11.85 -24.19
N ALA A 320 16.35 -12.60 -24.96
CA ALA A 320 16.30 -14.06 -24.88
C ALA A 320 17.51 -14.76 -25.54
N LYS A 321 18.24 -14.08 -26.45
CA LYS A 321 19.39 -14.68 -27.15
C LYS A 321 20.69 -14.61 -26.35
N LEU A 322 20.78 -13.73 -25.34
CA LEU A 322 22.01 -13.54 -24.58
C LEU A 322 22.23 -14.60 -23.49
N PHE A 323 21.18 -15.34 -23.09
CA PHE A 323 21.25 -16.35 -22.03
C PHE A 323 21.55 -17.79 -22.50
N MET A 324 21.73 -18.03 -23.81
CA MET A 324 21.93 -19.38 -24.38
C MET A 324 23.37 -19.68 -24.88
N GLN A 325 24.39 -18.92 -24.48
CA GLN A 325 25.78 -19.18 -24.90
C GLN A 325 26.72 -19.60 -23.76
N ILE A 326 26.36 -20.63 -22.98
CA ILE A 326 27.34 -21.38 -22.18
C ILE A 326 26.93 -22.86 -22.15
N ASP A 327 27.55 -23.67 -23.02
CA ASP A 327 28.19 -24.95 -22.68
C ASP A 327 28.57 -25.74 -23.95
N HIS A 328 29.87 -25.75 -24.26
CA HIS A 328 30.48 -26.75 -25.14
C HIS A 328 31.22 -27.78 -24.29
N VAL A 329 30.66 -29.00 -24.27
CA VAL A 329 31.32 -30.30 -24.50
C VAL A 329 32.57 -30.63 -23.65
N GLU A 330 32.41 -31.56 -22.71
CA GLU A 330 33.35 -32.67 -22.53
C GLU A 330 32.59 -33.99 -22.38
N THR A 331 32.54 -34.74 -23.48
CA THR A 331 32.27 -36.17 -23.51
C THR A 331 33.50 -36.92 -23.01
N PHE A 332 33.36 -37.72 -21.95
CA PHE A 332 34.27 -38.84 -21.68
C PHE A 332 33.56 -40.17 -21.96
N SER A 333 34.10 -40.91 -22.93
CA SER A 333 33.80 -42.31 -23.21
C SER A 333 34.88 -43.20 -22.61
N GLN A 334 34.43 -44.26 -21.93
CA GLN A 334 35.14 -45.44 -21.40
C GLN A 334 36.08 -45.25 -20.21
#